data_AF-K1U096-F1
#
_entry.id   AF-K1U096-F1
#
_cell.length_a   1.000
_cell.length_b   1.000
_cell.length_c   1.000
_cell.angle_alpha   90.00
_cell.angle_beta   90.00
_cell.angle_gamma   90.00
#
_symmetry.space_group_name_H-M   'P 1'
#
loop_
_entity.id
_entity.type
_entity.pdbx_description
1 polymer ?
#
loop_
_entity_poly.entity_id
_entity_poly.type
_entity_poly.pdbx_seq_one_letter_code
_entity_poly.pdbx_strand_id
1 'polypeptide(L)'
;MLHLLYGPAASGKTDLLMGRIRTAVAARTPGQVLLVPEQYSHEAERALCAACGDSLSLYAEVLSFTGLARRVAAETGAGEAPLLDQGGRLLCMALALSQVAPRLRLFGAAARRPQMQQTLLGAVDELKTACVTPDALEATAARCPGYLGDKLRDLALVLAAYDAVTAQGHADPTDRLTRLAERIPASTLGRTGHFTSTASRTTRGRSWPSCARC
;
A
#
# COMPACT_ATOMS: atom_id res chain seq x y z
N MET A 1 19.75 11.87 -1.49
CA MET A 1 20.72 11.15 -0.63
C MET A 1 19.95 10.19 0.27
N LEU A 2 20.35 8.93 0.36
CA LEU A 2 19.68 7.89 1.16
C LEU A 2 20.46 7.61 2.44
N HIS A 3 19.79 7.61 3.60
CA HIS A 3 20.38 7.23 4.87
C HIS A 3 19.72 5.97 5.42
N LEU A 4 20.51 4.91 5.60
CA LEU A 4 20.04 3.65 6.16
C LEU A 4 20.34 3.61 7.66
N LEU A 5 19.30 3.55 8.48
CA LEU A 5 19.40 3.39 9.94
C LEU A 5 19.02 1.96 10.31
N TYR A 6 20.01 1.14 10.67
CA TYR A 6 19.83 -0.26 11.02
C TYR A 6 20.45 -0.59 12.39
N GLY A 7 19.95 -1.66 13.01
CA GLY A 7 20.39 -2.11 14.34
C GLY A 7 19.34 -3.00 15.00
N PRO A 8 19.68 -3.68 16.12
CA PRO A 8 18.74 -4.55 16.84
C PRO A 8 17.52 -3.78 17.39
N ALA A 9 16.47 -4.49 17.80
CA ALA A 9 15.36 -3.85 18.50
C ALA A 9 15.86 -3.07 19.74
N ALA A 10 15.21 -1.95 20.07
CA ALA A 10 15.61 -1.04 21.16
C ALA A 10 17.02 -0.40 21.03
N SER A 11 17.63 -0.36 19.84
CA SER A 11 18.92 0.30 19.61
C SER A 11 18.85 1.84 19.51
N GLY A 12 17.76 2.49 19.94
CA GLY A 12 17.59 3.95 19.84
C GLY A 12 17.32 4.52 18.44
N LYS A 13 16.97 3.68 17.44
CA LYS A 13 16.67 4.14 16.07
C LYS A 13 15.56 5.20 16.04
N THR A 14 14.48 4.94 16.77
CA THR A 14 13.32 5.84 16.83
C THR A 14 13.73 7.18 17.44
N ASP A 15 14.45 7.16 18.57
CA ASP A 15 14.90 8.39 19.25
C ASP A 15 15.83 9.21 18.37
N LEU A 16 16.75 8.55 17.67
CA LEU A 16 17.64 9.20 16.71
C LEU A 16 16.83 9.87 15.58
N LEU A 17 15.82 9.19 15.05
CA LEU A 17 15.03 9.68 13.93
C LEU A 17 14.11 10.84 14.37
N MET A 18 13.46 10.73 15.53
CA MET A 18 12.70 11.81 16.15
C MET A 18 13.60 13.03 16.46
N GLY A 19 14.82 12.78 16.95
CA GLY A 19 15.81 13.83 17.20
C GLY A 19 16.19 14.60 15.93
N ARG A 20 16.36 13.91 14.80
CA ARG A 20 16.63 14.56 13.50
C ARG A 20 15.47 15.44 13.05
N ILE A 21 14.23 14.96 13.17
CA ILE A 21 13.05 15.75 12.81
C ILE A 21 12.96 16.99 13.71
N ARG A 22 13.15 16.82 15.03
CA ARG A 22 13.16 17.93 15.99
C ARG A 22 14.21 18.98 15.63
N THR A 23 15.43 18.58 15.26
CA THR A 23 16.47 19.52 14.81
C THR A 23 16.06 20.26 13.54
N ALA A 24 15.45 19.57 12.56
CA ALA A 24 14.94 20.19 11.34
C ALA A 24 13.80 21.19 11.61
N VAL A 25 12.86 20.85 12.49
CA VAL A 25 11.76 21.72 12.94
C VAL A 25 12.32 22.97 13.64
N ALA A 26 13.28 22.80 14.56
CA ALA A 26 13.94 23.92 15.23
C ALA A 26 14.68 24.84 14.25
N ALA A 27 15.28 24.27 13.19
CA ALA A 27 15.90 24.99 12.09
C ALA A 27 14.88 25.53 11.05
N ARG A 28 13.57 25.39 11.28
CA ARG A 28 12.49 25.80 10.37
C ARG A 28 12.63 25.22 8.96
N THR A 29 13.18 24.01 8.86
CA THR A 29 13.30 23.30 7.59
C THR A 29 11.96 22.63 7.26
N PRO A 30 11.25 23.06 6.21
CA PRO A 30 9.93 22.51 5.89
C PRO A 30 10.02 21.10 5.29
N GLY A 31 8.87 20.45 5.17
CA GLY A 31 8.70 19.24 4.35
C GLY A 31 9.24 17.95 5.00
N GLN A 32 9.36 17.89 6.32
CA GLN A 32 9.72 16.66 7.02
C GLN A 32 8.52 15.72 7.09
N VAL A 33 8.64 14.52 6.54
CA VAL A 33 7.58 13.51 6.57
C VAL A 33 8.07 12.29 7.33
N LEU A 34 7.37 11.95 8.41
CA LEU A 34 7.55 10.68 9.12
C LEU A 34 6.53 9.67 8.58
N LEU A 35 7.01 8.71 7.78
CA LEU A 35 6.18 7.67 7.20
C LEU A 35 6.13 6.45 8.13
N VAL A 36 4.93 6.11 8.60
CA VAL A 36 4.68 5.00 9.54
C VAL A 36 3.60 4.05 9.03
N PRO A 37 3.55 2.79 9.51
CA PRO A 37 2.41 1.93 9.23
C PRO A 37 1.12 2.53 9.78
N GLU A 38 0.00 2.23 9.12
CA GLU A 38 -1.32 2.79 9.45
C GLU A 38 -1.66 2.62 10.95
N GLN A 39 -1.33 1.46 11.51
CA GLN A 39 -1.63 1.11 12.90
C GLN A 39 -0.90 1.98 13.94
N TYR A 40 0.17 2.67 13.55
CA TYR A 40 1.01 3.47 14.44
C TYR A 40 0.89 4.98 14.20
N SER A 41 0.07 5.41 13.24
CA SER A 41 -0.09 6.81 12.84
C SER A 41 -0.35 7.74 14.02
N HIS A 42 -1.40 7.45 14.80
CA HIS A 42 -1.81 8.27 15.94
C HIS A 42 -0.77 8.29 17.08
N GLU A 43 -0.13 7.16 17.38
CA GLU A 43 0.93 7.09 18.40
C GLU A 43 2.16 7.89 17.96
N ALA A 44 2.57 7.75 16.71
CA ALA A 44 3.69 8.50 16.14
C ALA A 44 3.42 10.01 16.12
N GLU A 45 2.20 10.44 15.80
CA GLU A 45 1.80 11.85 15.83
C GLU A 45 1.91 12.44 17.23
N ARG A 46 1.38 11.74 18.24
CA ARG A 46 1.51 12.16 19.64
C ARG A 46 2.96 12.25 20.09
N ALA A 47 3.78 11.25 19.75
CA ALA A 47 5.19 11.23 20.11
C ALA A 47 5.96 12.38 19.45
N LEU A 48 5.68 12.66 18.18
CA LEU A 48 6.32 13.73 17.43
C LEU A 48 5.90 15.11 17.95
N CYS A 49 4.62 15.29 18.29
CA CYS A 49 4.09 16.51 18.91
C CYS A 49 4.74 16.76 20.29
N ALA A 50 4.84 15.73 21.12
CA ALA A 50 5.53 15.84 22.41
C ALA A 50 7.03 16.19 22.26
N ALA A 51 7.68 15.74 21.18
CA ALA A 51 9.09 16.00 20.94
C ALA A 51 9.40 17.38 20.33
N CYS A 52 8.50 17.93 19.52
CA CYS A 52 8.75 19.14 18.72
C CYS A 52 7.90 20.35 19.12
N GLY A 53 6.83 20.15 19.91
CA GLY A 53 5.92 21.21 20.35
C GLY A 53 5.08 21.82 19.22
N ASP A 54 4.49 22.98 19.50
CA ASP A 54 3.45 23.62 18.68
C ASP A 54 3.90 23.98 17.25
N SER A 55 5.20 24.19 17.04
CA SER A 55 5.75 24.52 15.72
C SER A 55 5.80 23.32 14.75
N LEU A 56 5.54 22.11 15.24
CA LEU A 56 5.63 20.88 14.46
C LEU A 56 4.83 20.95 13.16
N SER A 57 3.55 21.34 13.27
CA SER A 57 2.58 21.30 12.16
C SER A 57 2.97 22.17 10.96
N LEU A 58 3.88 23.13 11.15
CA LEU A 58 4.38 24.00 10.08
C LEU A 58 5.52 23.36 9.27
N TYR A 59 6.27 22.44 9.86
CA TYR A 59 7.52 21.95 9.29
C TYR A 59 7.57 20.43 9.10
N ALA A 60 6.76 19.69 9.85
CA ALA A 60 6.75 18.25 9.84
C ALA A 60 5.35 17.65 10.03
N GLU A 61 5.17 16.43 9.52
CA GLU A 61 3.92 15.69 9.61
C GLU A 61 4.16 14.18 9.68
N VAL A 62 3.16 13.45 10.18
CA VAL A 62 3.13 12.00 10.17
C VAL A 62 2.17 11.54 9.08
N LEU A 63 2.64 10.66 8.19
CA LEU A 63 1.80 10.06 7.15
C LEU A 63 1.84 8.54 7.27
N SER A 64 0.69 7.91 7.02
CA SER A 64 0.63 6.50 6.62
C SER A 64 0.73 6.39 5.10
N PHE A 65 0.92 5.19 4.57
CA PHE A 65 0.84 4.98 3.12
C PHE A 65 -0.54 5.35 2.55
N THR A 66 -1.63 5.11 3.30
CA THR A 66 -2.96 5.54 2.89
C THR A 66 -3.09 7.06 2.94
N GLY A 67 -2.58 7.70 3.99
CA GLY A 67 -2.57 9.17 4.11
C GLY A 67 -1.76 9.83 2.97
N LEU A 68 -0.60 9.25 2.65
CA LEU A 68 0.24 9.67 1.54
C LEU A 68 -0.49 9.55 0.18
N ALA A 69 -1.18 8.43 -0.06
CA ALA A 69 -1.99 8.22 -1.27
C ALA A 69 -3.08 9.28 -1.42
N ARG A 70 -3.86 9.54 -0.36
CA ARG A 70 -4.93 10.56 -0.37
C ARG A 70 -4.38 11.95 -0.65
N ARG A 71 -3.26 12.32 -0.02
CA ARG A 71 -2.63 13.64 -0.20
C ARG A 71 -2.17 13.84 -1.64
N VAL A 72 -1.46 12.86 -2.20
CA VAL A 72 -0.99 12.91 -3.59
C VAL A 72 -2.17 12.96 -4.56
N ALA A 73 -3.23 12.19 -4.31
CA ALA A 73 -4.45 12.24 -5.14
C ALA A 73 -5.13 13.61 -5.11
N ALA A 74 -5.29 14.19 -3.91
CA ALA A 74 -5.87 15.53 -3.73
C ALA A 74 -5.04 16.61 -4.43
N GLU A 75 -3.70 16.53 -4.33
CA GLU A 75 -2.80 17.50 -4.96
C GLU A 75 -2.80 17.42 -6.49
N THR A 76 -2.86 16.20 -7.03
CA THR A 76 -2.80 15.96 -8.49
C THR A 76 -4.14 16.14 -9.20
N GLY A 77 -5.20 16.53 -8.47
CA GLY A 77 -6.54 16.77 -9.01
C GLY A 77 -7.25 15.49 -9.49
N ALA A 78 -6.67 14.33 -9.21
CA ALA A 78 -7.28 13.07 -9.55
C ALA A 78 -8.25 12.69 -8.43
N GLY A 79 -9.54 12.99 -8.63
CA GLY A 79 -10.60 12.52 -7.76
C GLY A 79 -10.41 11.03 -7.47
N GLU A 80 -10.48 10.63 -6.19
CA GLU A 80 -10.50 9.22 -5.84
C GLU A 80 -11.77 8.62 -6.46
N ALA A 81 -11.62 7.88 -7.56
CA ALA A 81 -12.71 7.03 -8.03
C ALA A 81 -13.20 6.21 -6.82
N PRO A 82 -14.53 6.10 -6.63
CA PRO A 82 -15.08 5.47 -5.43
C PRO A 82 -14.46 4.08 -5.25
N LEU A 83 -13.92 3.86 -4.04
CA LEU A 83 -13.30 2.60 -3.69
C LEU A 83 -14.39 1.52 -3.62
N LEU A 84 -14.12 0.37 -4.25
CA LEU A 84 -15.01 -0.78 -4.14
C LEU A 84 -14.98 -1.31 -2.71
N ASP A 85 -16.17 -1.50 -2.14
CA ASP A 85 -16.34 -2.30 -0.94
C ASP A 85 -16.29 -3.81 -1.28
N GLN A 86 -16.34 -4.67 -0.26
CA GLN A 86 -16.23 -6.11 -0.47
C GLN A 86 -17.34 -6.66 -1.40
N GLY A 87 -18.55 -6.09 -1.34
CA GLY A 87 -19.66 -6.47 -2.20
C GLY A 87 -19.42 -6.07 -3.66
N GLY A 88 -19.00 -4.83 -3.90
CA GLY A 88 -18.63 -4.31 -5.22
C GLY A 88 -17.50 -5.11 -5.84
N ARG A 89 -16.46 -5.46 -5.06
CA ARG A 89 -15.37 -6.33 -5.53
C ARG A 89 -15.87 -7.71 -5.96
N LEU A 90 -16.81 -8.30 -5.22
CA LEU A 90 -17.42 -9.59 -5.57
C LEU A 90 -18.24 -9.50 -6.87
N LEU A 91 -19.01 -8.41 -7.04
CA LEU A 91 -19.77 -8.17 -8.27
C LEU A 91 -18.85 -7.98 -9.49
N CYS A 92 -17.78 -7.18 -9.33
CA CYS A 92 -16.75 -7.00 -10.37
C CYS A 92 -16.08 -8.34 -10.74
N MET A 93 -15.78 -9.19 -9.74
CA MET A 93 -15.23 -10.52 -9.98
C MET A 93 -16.21 -11.41 -10.73
N ALA A 94 -17.49 -11.44 -10.33
CA ALA A 94 -18.51 -12.20 -11.03
C ALA A 94 -18.67 -11.74 -12.49
N LEU A 95 -18.65 -10.42 -12.74
CA LEU A 95 -18.69 -9.84 -14.08
C LEU A 95 -17.45 -10.23 -14.89
N ALA A 96 -16.25 -10.07 -14.34
CA ALA A 96 -14.99 -10.46 -14.99
C ALA A 96 -15.00 -11.94 -15.40
N LEU A 97 -15.39 -12.83 -14.48
CA LEU A 97 -15.49 -14.27 -14.74
C LEU A 97 -16.52 -14.59 -15.82
N SER A 98 -17.65 -13.88 -15.86
CA SER A 98 -18.65 -14.07 -16.91
C SER A 98 -18.11 -13.76 -18.31
N GLN A 99 -17.19 -12.78 -18.43
CA GLN A 99 -16.59 -12.37 -19.70
C GLN A 99 -15.51 -13.34 -20.19
N VAL A 100 -14.79 -14.00 -19.27
CA VAL A 100 -13.69 -14.92 -19.64
C VAL A 100 -14.01 -16.40 -19.46
N ALA A 101 -15.19 -16.76 -18.93
CA ALA A 101 -15.58 -18.14 -18.64
C ALA A 101 -15.32 -19.14 -19.81
N PRO A 102 -15.61 -18.83 -21.09
CA PRO A 102 -15.34 -19.75 -22.20
C PRO A 102 -13.85 -20.04 -22.44
N ARG A 103 -12.96 -19.17 -21.92
CA ARG A 103 -11.50 -19.25 -22.09
C ARG A 103 -10.81 -19.92 -20.90
N LEU A 104 -11.51 -20.10 -19.78
CA LEU A 104 -10.96 -20.72 -18.57
C LEU A 104 -10.89 -22.24 -18.74
N ARG A 105 -9.73 -22.83 -18.43
CA ARG A 105 -9.47 -24.27 -18.56
C ARG A 105 -9.84 -25.05 -17.30
N LEU A 106 -9.54 -24.50 -16.14
CA LEU A 106 -9.69 -25.14 -14.84
C LEU A 106 -10.81 -24.52 -14.02
N PHE A 107 -10.96 -23.20 -14.05
CA PHE A 107 -11.90 -22.50 -13.16
C PHE A 107 -13.33 -22.39 -13.70
N GLY A 108 -13.60 -22.75 -14.95
CA GLY A 108 -14.85 -22.47 -15.66
C GLY A 108 -16.16 -22.68 -14.85
N ALA A 109 -16.45 -23.92 -14.43
CA ALA A 109 -17.68 -24.21 -13.69
C ALA A 109 -17.61 -23.76 -12.22
N ALA A 110 -16.43 -23.83 -11.59
CA ALA A 110 -16.24 -23.50 -10.19
C ALA A 110 -16.31 -21.98 -9.91
N ALA A 111 -15.91 -21.16 -10.89
CA ALA A 111 -15.91 -19.70 -10.84
C ALA A 111 -17.29 -19.07 -10.62
N ARG A 112 -18.37 -19.81 -10.86
CA ARG A 112 -19.74 -19.34 -10.57
C ARG A 112 -20.12 -19.44 -9.08
N ARG A 113 -19.34 -20.17 -8.28
CA ARG A 113 -19.60 -20.34 -6.84
C ARG A 113 -19.06 -19.13 -6.08
N PRO A 114 -19.84 -18.49 -5.19
CA PRO A 114 -19.39 -17.33 -4.43
C PRO A 114 -18.08 -17.57 -3.65
N GLN A 115 -17.89 -18.77 -3.10
CA GLN A 115 -16.67 -19.13 -2.36
C GLN A 115 -15.43 -19.17 -3.26
N MET A 116 -15.58 -19.63 -4.51
CA MET A 116 -14.49 -19.61 -5.48
C MET A 116 -14.17 -18.17 -5.90
N GLN A 117 -15.18 -17.33 -6.09
CA GLN A 117 -14.98 -15.91 -6.42
C GLN A 117 -14.24 -15.17 -5.31
N GLN A 118 -14.57 -15.44 -4.04
CA GLN A 118 -13.83 -14.91 -2.88
C GLN A 118 -12.38 -15.41 -2.86
N THR A 119 -12.16 -16.69 -3.17
CA THR A 119 -10.80 -17.26 -3.27
C THR A 119 -9.99 -16.58 -4.38
N LEU A 120 -10.60 -16.36 -5.54
CA LEU A 120 -9.97 -15.66 -6.66
C LEU A 120 -9.69 -14.19 -6.34
N LEU A 121 -10.56 -13.51 -5.59
CA LEU A 121 -10.29 -12.16 -5.10
C LEU A 121 -9.08 -12.13 -4.16
N GLY A 122 -8.96 -13.09 -3.25
CA GLY A 122 -7.76 -13.22 -2.40
C GLY A 122 -6.49 -13.46 -3.22
N ALA A 123 -6.56 -14.29 -4.27
CA ALA A 123 -5.45 -14.50 -5.18
C ALA A 123 -5.09 -13.22 -5.96
N VAL A 124 -6.08 -12.46 -6.43
CA VAL A 124 -5.87 -11.15 -7.07
C VAL A 124 -5.19 -10.19 -6.09
N ASP A 125 -5.60 -10.16 -4.82
CA ASP A 125 -4.98 -9.32 -3.79
C ASP A 125 -3.50 -9.65 -3.60
N GLU A 126 -3.16 -10.94 -3.51
CA GLU A 126 -1.77 -11.40 -3.39
C GLU A 126 -0.94 -11.04 -4.63
N LEU A 127 -1.48 -11.27 -5.82
CA LEU A 127 -0.80 -10.97 -7.09
C LEU A 127 -0.52 -9.47 -7.22
N LYS A 128 -1.52 -8.62 -6.95
CA LYS A 128 -1.37 -7.17 -6.99
C LYS A 128 -0.39 -6.66 -5.94
N THR A 129 -0.49 -7.16 -4.70
CA THR A 129 0.44 -6.80 -3.61
C THR A 129 1.88 -7.20 -3.93
N ALA A 130 2.07 -8.30 -4.66
CA ALA A 130 3.38 -8.75 -5.15
C ALA A 130 3.82 -8.07 -6.45
N CYS A 131 3.07 -7.08 -6.96
CA CYS A 131 3.33 -6.40 -8.24
C CYS A 131 3.42 -7.34 -9.45
N VAL A 132 2.64 -8.43 -9.44
CA VAL A 132 2.60 -9.41 -10.52
C VAL A 132 1.56 -8.99 -11.56
N THR A 133 1.98 -8.81 -12.81
CA THR A 133 1.10 -8.46 -13.93
C THR A 133 0.49 -9.69 -14.60
N PRO A 134 -0.66 -9.54 -15.32
CA PRO A 134 -1.20 -10.61 -16.14
C PRO A 134 -0.20 -11.18 -17.16
N ASP A 135 0.55 -10.30 -17.84
CA ASP A 135 1.55 -10.71 -18.84
C ASP A 135 2.69 -11.52 -18.22
N ALA A 136 3.13 -11.16 -17.01
CA ALA A 136 4.15 -11.92 -16.28
C ALA A 136 3.66 -13.32 -15.88
N LEU A 137 2.37 -13.43 -15.48
CA LEU A 137 1.74 -14.72 -15.22
C LEU A 137 1.61 -15.56 -16.49
N GLU A 138 1.22 -14.98 -17.61
CA GLU A 138 1.08 -15.68 -18.88
C GLU A 138 2.43 -16.18 -19.41
N ALA A 139 3.46 -15.34 -19.36
CA ALA A 139 4.83 -15.73 -19.71
C ALA A 139 5.36 -16.86 -18.80
N THR A 140 5.00 -16.84 -17.52
CA THR A 140 5.36 -17.90 -16.57
C THR A 140 4.58 -19.19 -16.85
N ALA A 141 3.29 -19.08 -17.14
CA ALA A 141 2.43 -20.21 -17.53
C ALA A 141 2.98 -20.93 -18.78
N ALA A 142 3.50 -20.19 -19.76
CA ALA A 142 4.08 -20.75 -20.98
C ALA A 142 5.32 -21.63 -20.71
N ARG A 143 6.04 -21.40 -19.60
CA ARG A 143 7.20 -22.20 -19.19
C ARG A 143 6.85 -23.37 -18.27
N CYS A 144 5.62 -23.44 -17.77
CA CYS A 144 5.17 -24.46 -16.84
C CYS A 144 4.25 -25.47 -17.56
N PRO A 145 4.68 -26.72 -17.79
CA PRO A 145 3.81 -27.72 -18.39
C PRO A 145 2.73 -28.21 -17.41
N GLY A 146 1.63 -28.73 -17.96
CA GLY A 146 0.58 -29.41 -17.22
C GLY A 146 -0.30 -28.49 -16.35
N TYR A 147 -0.84 -29.07 -15.27
CA TYR A 147 -1.86 -28.46 -14.43
C TYR A 147 -1.47 -27.07 -13.88
N LEU A 148 -0.20 -26.88 -13.52
CA LEU A 148 0.28 -25.58 -13.02
C LEU A 148 0.22 -24.50 -14.10
N GLY A 149 0.65 -24.81 -15.34
CA GLY A 149 0.57 -23.88 -16.46
C GLY A 149 -0.87 -23.47 -16.77
N ASP A 150 -1.79 -24.43 -16.79
CA ASP A 150 -3.21 -24.15 -17.00
C ASP A 150 -3.80 -23.27 -15.88
N LYS A 151 -3.41 -23.51 -14.62
CA LYS A 151 -3.84 -22.70 -13.48
C LYS A 151 -3.33 -21.26 -13.57
N LEU A 152 -2.05 -21.07 -13.91
CA LEU A 152 -1.45 -19.75 -14.06
C LEU A 152 -2.07 -18.98 -15.23
N ARG A 153 -2.39 -19.68 -16.33
CA ARG A 153 -3.09 -19.08 -17.47
C ARG A 153 -4.50 -18.61 -17.10
N ASP A 154 -5.25 -19.43 -16.38
CA ASP A 154 -6.56 -19.03 -15.87
C ASP A 154 -6.44 -17.82 -14.91
N LEU A 155 -5.46 -17.81 -14.00
CA LEU A 155 -5.22 -16.67 -13.11
C LEU A 155 -4.85 -15.38 -13.87
N ALA A 156 -4.04 -15.48 -14.93
CA ALA A 156 -3.70 -14.34 -15.79
C ALA A 156 -4.95 -13.75 -16.45
N LEU A 157 -5.82 -14.60 -17.00
CA LEU A 157 -7.09 -14.18 -17.61
C LEU A 157 -8.03 -13.53 -16.60
N VAL A 158 -8.15 -14.11 -15.40
CA VAL A 158 -8.98 -13.57 -14.32
C VAL A 158 -8.47 -12.23 -13.85
N LEU A 159 -7.15 -12.09 -13.61
CA LEU A 159 -6.54 -10.83 -13.18
C LEU A 159 -6.75 -9.73 -14.23
N ALA A 160 -6.45 -10.00 -15.50
CA ALA A 160 -6.64 -9.04 -16.58
C ALA A 160 -8.11 -8.61 -16.73
N ALA A 161 -9.05 -9.56 -16.68
CA ALA A 161 -10.47 -9.24 -16.78
C ALA A 161 -10.97 -8.45 -15.57
N TYR A 162 -10.49 -8.77 -14.37
CA TYR A 162 -10.84 -8.03 -13.16
C TYR A 162 -10.34 -6.59 -13.20
N ASP A 163 -9.08 -6.37 -13.62
CA ASP A 163 -8.52 -5.03 -13.78
C ASP A 163 -9.28 -4.22 -14.83
N ALA A 164 -9.64 -4.85 -15.96
CA ALA A 164 -10.45 -4.21 -16.99
C ALA A 164 -11.84 -3.79 -16.49
N VAL A 165 -12.50 -4.62 -15.67
CA VAL A 165 -13.80 -4.30 -15.07
C VAL A 165 -13.68 -3.18 -14.04
N THR A 166 -12.69 -3.23 -13.15
CA THR A 166 -12.53 -2.21 -12.10
C THR A 166 -12.13 -0.85 -12.66
N ALA A 167 -11.39 -0.81 -13.78
CA ALA A 167 -11.02 0.42 -14.47
C ALA A 167 -12.21 1.24 -15.02
N GLN A 168 -13.41 0.66 -15.13
CA GLN A 168 -14.61 1.32 -15.68
C GLN A 168 -15.31 2.27 -14.69
N GLY A 169 -14.55 3.02 -13.89
CA GLY A 169 -15.08 4.07 -13.03
C GLY A 169 -15.02 3.79 -11.52
N HIS A 170 -14.39 2.70 -11.09
CA HIS A 170 -14.16 2.40 -9.68
C HIS A 170 -12.67 2.22 -9.36
N ALA A 171 -12.34 2.16 -8.08
CA ALA A 171 -10.99 1.87 -7.62
C ALA A 171 -10.99 0.59 -6.79
N ASP A 172 -10.17 -0.40 -7.17
CA ASP A 172 -9.85 -1.47 -6.24
C ASP A 172 -8.91 -0.91 -5.14
N PRO A 173 -9.21 -1.12 -3.85
CA PRO A 173 -8.38 -0.64 -2.76
C PRO A 173 -6.93 -1.17 -2.80
N THR A 174 -6.69 -2.35 -3.37
CA THR A 174 -5.37 -2.96 -3.52
C THR A 174 -4.50 -2.22 -4.54
N ASP A 175 -5.09 -1.47 -5.49
CA ASP A 175 -4.36 -0.66 -6.46
C ASP A 175 -3.84 0.67 -5.90
N ARG A 176 -4.21 1.02 -4.66
CA ARG A 176 -3.91 2.33 -4.06
C ARG A 176 -2.42 2.66 -4.10
N LEU A 177 -1.56 1.71 -3.74
CA LEU A 177 -0.12 1.92 -3.69
C LEU A 177 0.50 2.04 -5.08
N THR A 178 0.01 1.26 -6.04
CA THR A 178 0.43 1.34 -7.45
C THR A 178 0.10 2.72 -8.03
N ARG A 179 -1.15 3.18 -7.84
CA ARG A 179 -1.59 4.52 -8.27
C ARG A 179 -0.82 5.63 -7.58
N LEU A 180 -0.49 5.47 -6.30
CA LEU A 180 0.37 6.40 -5.58
C LEU A 180 1.76 6.45 -6.23
N ALA A 181 2.39 5.29 -6.47
CA ALA A 181 3.74 5.21 -7.05
C ALA A 181 3.82 5.92 -8.42
N GLU A 182 2.81 5.76 -9.26
CA GLU A 182 2.71 6.44 -10.57
C GLU A 182 2.60 7.97 -10.44
N ARG A 183 2.01 8.48 -9.36
CA ARG A 183 1.68 9.90 -9.18
C ARG A 183 2.65 10.67 -8.31
N ILE A 184 3.44 10.00 -7.47
CA ILE A 184 4.47 10.64 -6.65
C ILE A 184 5.33 11.62 -7.48
N PRO A 185 5.82 11.27 -8.68
CA PRO A 185 6.64 12.18 -9.48
C PRO A 185 5.94 13.50 -9.86
N ALA A 186 4.62 13.48 -10.01
CA ALA A 186 3.83 14.67 -10.34
C ALA A 186 3.48 15.52 -9.10
N SER A 187 3.59 14.96 -7.90
CA SER A 187 3.30 15.64 -6.63
C SER A 187 4.46 16.50 -6.14
N THR A 188 4.16 17.48 -5.27
CA THR A 188 5.15 18.32 -4.60
C THR A 188 6.01 17.49 -3.67
N LEU A 189 5.44 16.46 -3.05
CA LEU A 189 6.16 15.49 -2.24
C LEU A 189 7.26 14.74 -3.01
N GLY A 190 7.01 14.38 -4.28
CA GLY A 190 8.03 13.75 -5.13
C GLY A 190 9.18 14.69 -5.50
N ARG A 191 8.97 16.00 -5.45
CA ARG A 191 9.97 17.03 -5.79
C ARG A 191 10.77 17.52 -4.58
N THR A 192 10.12 17.67 -3.42
CA THR A 192 10.71 18.37 -2.26
C THR A 192 10.55 17.64 -0.93
N GLY A 193 9.90 16.48 -0.88
CA GLY A 193 9.62 15.76 0.36
C GLY A 193 10.87 15.13 0.98
N HIS A 194 11.09 15.34 2.28
CA HIS A 194 12.10 14.64 3.06
C HIS A 194 11.45 13.49 3.83
N PHE A 195 11.54 12.28 3.27
CA PHE A 195 10.93 11.09 3.86
C PHE A 195 11.87 10.43 4.86
N THR A 196 11.34 10.17 6.05
CA THR A 196 12.00 9.37 7.07
C THR A 196 11.07 8.27 7.54
N SER A 197 11.61 7.06 7.71
CA SER A 197 10.86 5.91 8.20
C SER A 197 11.79 4.96 8.95
N THR A 198 11.28 4.32 10.00
CA THR A 198 11.96 3.21 10.66
C THR A 198 11.13 1.95 10.53
N ALA A 199 11.72 0.88 10.01
CA ALA A 199 11.18 -0.47 10.18
C ALA A 199 11.69 -1.04 11.51
N SER A 200 10.82 -1.16 12.51
CA SER A 200 11.08 -2.00 13.68
C SER A 200 10.45 -3.37 13.44
N ARG A 201 11.22 -4.46 13.63
CA ARG A 201 10.61 -5.78 13.84
C ARG A 201 9.99 -5.76 15.22
N THR A 202 8.71 -5.43 15.31
CA THR A 202 7.90 -5.65 16.51
C THR A 202 7.59 -7.14 16.60
N THR A 203 8.49 -7.90 17.24
CA THR A 203 8.08 -9.16 17.88
C THR A 203 7.03 -8.81 18.92
N ARG A 204 5.83 -9.40 18.80
CA ARG A 204 4.67 -9.18 19.68
C ARG A 204 5.09 -9.05 21.14
N GLY A 205 4.61 -7.98 21.79
CA GLY A 205 4.63 -7.80 23.23
C GLY A 205 5.87 -7.09 23.77
N ARG A 206 5.81 -5.76 23.87
CA ARG A 206 6.19 -4.98 25.08
C ARG A 206 5.90 -3.50 24.84
N SER A 207 5.31 -2.92 25.88
CA SER A 207 5.09 -1.50 26.12
C SER A 207 6.27 -0.63 25.68
N TRP A 208 5.99 0.43 24.92
CA TRP A 208 6.84 1.61 24.90
C TRP A 208 7.06 2.07 26.36
N PRO A 209 8.31 2.28 26.81
CA PRO A 209 8.50 2.85 28.12
C PRO A 209 7.98 4.29 28.09
N SER A 210 6.91 4.52 28.86
CA SER A 210 6.53 5.85 29.31
C SER A 210 7.74 6.46 30.02
N CYS A 211 8.46 7.35 29.36
CA CYS A 211 9.47 8.15 30.02
C CYS A 211 8.76 9.25 30.82
N ALA A 212 8.26 8.86 32.00
CA ALA A 212 7.86 9.75 33.07
C ALA A 212 8.97 9.76 34.12
N ARG A 213 9.40 10.97 34.51
CA ARG A 213 10.27 11.32 35.65
C ARG A 213 11.77 11.05 35.47
N CYS A 214 12.54 12.11 35.25
CA CYS A 214 13.31 12.82 36.28
C CYS A 214 13.71 14.20 35.75
#